data_AF-A0A8X7NUF0-F1
#
_entry.id   AF-A0A8X7NUF0-F1
#
_cell.length_a   1.000
_cell.length_b   1.000
_cell.length_c   1.000
_cell.angle_alpha   90.00
_cell.angle_beta   90.00
_cell.angle_gamma   90.00
#
_symmetry.space_group_name_H-M   'P 1'
#
loop_
_entity.id
_entity.type
_entity.pdbx_description
1 polymer ?
#
loop_
_entity_poly.entity_id
_entity_poly.type
_entity_poly.pdbx_seq_one_letter_code
_entity_poly.pdbx_strand_id
1 'polypeptide(L)'
;MVCSNWYLCSKVYVPRRDFSGCRFLGNSGKWFLVADSQSNLYIVDVFSEKKIDLPRLELVSCEGCVHSLEPLGDGDFNEALVRNSAGIRKSAEKLRGRVWVDEETRDYVVVCRFDRCDFIRFCKKGDDRYSEIQTRVGVNVFFKGQDDMVLNGYNLYVFTPCYSLRHIDLSGKDGFEDVIEQPMFTWYKPFPSAEEEERMRAFKVISESYNIAVVTRSGEVLLVHNYAYESATTFEKHRMFGVYKRQLKDLDPETYKPCLVEVDSLGDEALFLELGITVPADATFGIEPNSIYFTRDDRFRLMPLSFLDICVYNLATKSIKRFPTLSSKFKLKDAQWFIPS
;
A
#
# COMPACT_ATOMS: atom_id res chain seq x y z
N MET A 1 -2.81 -17.61 16.41
CA MET A 1 -3.79 -18.21 15.49
C MET A 1 -4.41 -17.08 14.69
N VAL A 2 -3.90 -16.83 13.48
CA VAL A 2 -4.44 -15.83 12.56
C VAL A 2 -5.01 -16.62 11.40
N CYS A 3 -6.32 -16.88 11.43
CA CYS A 3 -7.02 -17.38 10.26
C CYS A 3 -7.23 -16.16 9.35
N SER A 4 -6.37 -15.91 8.37
CA SER A 4 -6.67 -14.93 7.33
C SER A 4 -7.82 -15.47 6.49
N ASN A 5 -9.03 -14.98 6.73
CA ASN A 5 -10.16 -15.25 5.86
C ASN A 5 -10.11 -14.25 4.71
N TRP A 6 -10.10 -14.79 3.49
CA TRP A 6 -9.91 -14.02 2.28
C TRP A 6 -11.26 -13.80 1.61
N TYR A 7 -11.60 -12.54 1.36
CA TYR A 7 -12.86 -12.15 0.73
C TYR A 7 -12.61 -11.98 -0.77
N LEU A 8 -13.17 -12.89 -1.55
CA LEU A 8 -13.65 -12.54 -2.88
C LEU A 8 -15.08 -12.02 -2.70
N CYS A 9 -15.53 -11.07 -3.52
CA CYS A 9 -16.76 -10.29 -3.35
C CYS A 9 -18.10 -11.08 -3.20
N SER A 10 -18.06 -12.41 -3.11
CA SER A 10 -19.15 -13.31 -2.73
C SER A 10 -18.73 -14.65 -2.09
N LYS A 11 -17.43 -14.93 -1.90
CA LYS A 11 -16.92 -16.26 -1.48
C LYS A 11 -15.78 -16.14 -0.47
N VAL A 12 -15.86 -16.94 0.59
CA VAL A 12 -14.78 -17.15 1.57
C VAL A 12 -13.91 -18.29 1.09
N TYR A 13 -12.63 -18.03 0.87
CA TYR A 13 -11.67 -19.07 0.50
C TYR A 13 -10.91 -19.58 1.71
N VAL A 14 -10.87 -20.91 1.86
CA VAL A 14 -10.03 -21.59 2.84
C VAL A 14 -8.74 -22.01 2.12
N PRO A 15 -7.56 -21.54 2.59
CA PRO A 15 -6.29 -21.93 2.00
C PRO A 15 -6.05 -23.44 2.15
N ARG A 16 -5.31 -24.03 1.21
CA ARG A 16 -4.92 -25.46 1.29
C ARG A 16 -3.93 -25.76 2.41
N ARG A 17 -3.15 -24.75 2.82
CA ARG A 17 -2.09 -24.85 3.82
C ARG A 17 -2.50 -24.13 5.09
N ASP A 18 -2.06 -24.66 6.24
CA ASP A 18 -2.11 -23.92 7.50
C ASP A 18 -1.05 -22.80 7.50
N PHE A 19 -1.51 -21.57 7.66
CA PHE A 19 -0.68 -20.37 7.77
C PHE A 19 -0.62 -19.86 9.23
N SER A 20 -0.90 -20.73 10.20
CA SER A 20 -0.75 -20.42 11.62
C SER A 20 0.68 -19.96 11.93
N GLY A 21 0.81 -18.77 12.51
CA GLY A 21 2.10 -18.17 12.81
C GLY A 21 2.72 -17.36 11.65
N CYS A 22 2.06 -17.33 10.49
CA CYS A 22 2.46 -16.50 9.36
C CYS A 22 1.73 -15.15 9.36
N ARG A 23 2.35 -14.15 8.73
CA ARG A 23 1.76 -12.83 8.45
C ARG A 23 1.81 -12.56 6.95
N PHE A 24 0.70 -12.10 6.40
CA PHE A 24 0.62 -11.63 5.03
C PHE A 24 1.01 -10.16 4.96
N LEU A 25 1.98 -9.84 4.10
CA LEU A 25 2.55 -8.50 3.98
C LEU A 25 1.99 -7.72 2.79
N GLY A 26 1.49 -8.44 1.77
CA GLY A 26 0.88 -7.91 0.55
C GLY A 26 0.67 -9.04 -0.47
N ASN A 27 0.07 -8.74 -1.61
CA ASN A 27 -0.24 -9.72 -2.65
C ASN A 27 -0.23 -9.12 -4.06
N SER A 28 -0.12 -10.02 -5.06
CA SER A 28 -0.22 -9.77 -6.50
C SER A 28 -0.99 -10.93 -7.13
N GLY A 29 -2.26 -10.71 -7.45
CA GLY A 29 -3.14 -11.80 -7.89
C GLY A 29 -3.26 -12.89 -6.81
N LYS A 30 -3.01 -14.15 -7.21
CA LYS A 30 -2.92 -15.32 -6.32
C LYS A 30 -1.63 -15.43 -5.49
N TRP A 31 -0.63 -14.60 -5.75
CA TRP A 31 0.67 -14.65 -5.07
C TRP A 31 0.68 -13.75 -3.84
N PHE A 32 1.07 -14.30 -2.70
CA PHE A 32 1.10 -13.61 -1.43
C PHE A 32 2.51 -13.55 -0.89
N LEU A 33 2.92 -12.38 -0.45
CA LEU A 33 4.15 -12.18 0.30
C LEU A 33 3.89 -12.49 1.78
N VAL A 34 4.64 -13.44 2.32
CA VAL A 34 4.43 -13.98 3.66
C VAL A 34 5.71 -13.89 4.48
N ALA A 35 5.55 -13.52 5.75
CA ALA A 35 6.56 -13.65 6.79
C ALA A 35 6.16 -14.75 7.77
N ASP A 36 7.06 -15.68 8.07
CA ASP A 36 6.84 -16.69 9.11
C ASP A 36 7.28 -16.21 10.51
N SER A 37 7.10 -17.05 11.52
CA SER A 37 7.49 -16.77 12.90
C SER A 37 9.00 -16.69 13.12
N GLN A 38 9.80 -17.17 12.16
CA GLN A 38 11.26 -17.11 12.17
C GLN A 38 11.80 -15.92 11.38
N SER A 39 10.95 -14.97 10.99
CA SER A 39 11.31 -13.81 10.16
C SER A 39 11.74 -14.15 8.73
N ASN A 40 11.51 -15.37 8.24
CA ASN A 40 11.78 -15.69 6.84
C ASN A 40 10.67 -15.11 5.95
N LEU A 41 11.06 -14.59 4.80
CA LEU A 41 10.16 -14.09 3.79
C LEU A 41 10.05 -15.10 2.64
N TYR A 42 8.86 -15.27 2.11
CA TYR A 42 8.62 -16.05 0.91
C TYR A 42 7.36 -15.58 0.17
N ILE A 43 7.30 -15.88 -1.12
CA ILE A 43 6.08 -15.70 -1.93
C ILE A 43 5.41 -17.07 -2.05
N VAL A 44 4.09 -17.12 -1.86
CA VAL A 44 3.31 -18.36 -1.98
C VAL A 44 2.07 -18.12 -2.82
N ASP A 45 1.75 -19.08 -3.67
CA ASP A 45 0.42 -19.17 -4.27
C ASP A 45 -0.50 -19.85 -3.27
N VAL A 46 -1.46 -19.13 -2.70
CA VAL A 46 -2.34 -19.64 -1.64
C VAL A 46 -3.34 -20.68 -2.12
N PHE A 47 -3.54 -20.81 -3.43
CA PHE A 47 -4.44 -21.79 -4.05
C PHE A 47 -3.70 -23.03 -4.54
N SER A 48 -2.37 -22.98 -4.60
CA SER A 48 -1.51 -24.12 -4.95
C SER A 48 -0.46 -24.40 -3.86
N GLU A 49 0.48 -25.30 -4.15
CA GLU A 49 1.60 -25.61 -3.26
C GLU A 49 2.90 -24.91 -3.69
N LYS A 50 2.82 -24.02 -4.70
CA LYS A 50 3.99 -23.32 -5.23
C LYS A 50 4.48 -22.27 -4.25
N LYS A 51 5.79 -22.28 -4.00
CA LYS A 51 6.49 -21.36 -3.10
C LYS A 51 7.77 -20.86 -3.76
N ILE A 52 8.09 -19.60 -3.53
CA ILE A 52 9.35 -18.97 -3.90
C ILE A 52 9.98 -18.46 -2.60
N ASP A 53 11.08 -19.08 -2.19
CA ASP A 53 11.86 -18.60 -1.06
C ASP A 53 12.56 -17.30 -1.43
N LEU A 54 12.50 -16.31 -0.52
CA LEU A 54 13.17 -15.03 -0.71
C LEU A 54 14.46 -14.98 0.11
N PRO A 55 15.41 -14.09 -0.26
CA PRO A 55 16.53 -13.78 0.60
C PRO A 55 16.10 -13.42 2.02
N ARG A 56 17.00 -13.59 2.99
CA ARG A 56 16.73 -13.09 4.34
C ARG A 56 16.70 -11.56 4.34
N LEU A 57 15.81 -10.98 5.13
CA LEU A 57 15.74 -9.52 5.30
C LEU A 57 16.93 -8.98 6.13
N GLU A 58 17.69 -9.89 6.75
CA GLU A 58 18.87 -9.60 7.56
C GLU A 58 20.00 -9.07 6.67
N LEU A 59 20.66 -8.00 7.13
CA LEU A 59 21.84 -7.45 6.49
C LEU A 59 22.91 -7.26 7.56
N VAL A 60 23.92 -8.13 7.53
CA VAL A 60 25.17 -7.91 8.24
C VAL A 60 26.05 -7.10 7.29
N SER A 61 26.14 -5.79 7.56
CA SER A 61 27.09 -4.83 6.96
C SER A 61 27.49 -5.12 5.50
N CYS A 62 26.57 -4.92 4.56
CA CYS A 62 26.92 -4.93 3.13
C CYS A 62 27.50 -3.57 2.71
N GLU A 63 28.47 -3.57 1.78
CA GLU A 63 28.92 -2.34 1.13
C GLU A 63 27.72 -1.59 0.52
N GLY A 64 27.56 -0.31 0.89
CA GLY A 64 26.45 0.54 0.44
C GLY A 64 25.21 0.57 1.35
N CYS A 65 25.07 -0.36 2.31
CA CYS A 65 23.96 -0.32 3.28
C CYS A 65 24.26 0.63 4.44
N VAL A 66 23.31 1.50 4.77
CA VAL A 66 23.45 2.45 5.89
C VAL A 66 22.94 1.85 7.20
N HIS A 67 22.02 0.88 7.11
CA HIS A 67 21.38 0.22 8.24
C HIS A 67 21.70 -1.29 8.28
N SER A 68 22.02 -1.81 9.46
CA SER A 68 22.02 -3.24 9.74
C SER A 68 20.67 -3.65 10.34
N LEU A 69 20.23 -4.86 9.99
CA LEU A 69 19.00 -5.45 10.53
C LEU A 69 19.32 -6.85 11.04
N GLU A 70 19.18 -7.05 12.34
CA GLU A 70 19.41 -8.34 13.00
C GLU A 70 18.09 -8.90 13.54
N PRO A 71 17.81 -10.20 13.38
CA PRO A 71 16.62 -10.82 13.93
C PRO A 71 16.77 -10.93 15.47
N LEU A 72 15.70 -10.65 16.20
CA LEU A 72 15.65 -10.81 17.67
C LEU A 72 14.84 -12.03 18.12
N GLY A 73 14.25 -12.76 17.17
CA GLY A 73 13.26 -13.81 17.45
C GLY A 73 11.82 -13.27 17.52
N ASP A 74 10.84 -14.17 17.48
CA ASP A 74 9.40 -13.86 17.47
C ASP A 74 8.94 -12.89 16.37
N GLY A 75 9.69 -12.85 15.26
CA GLY A 75 9.46 -11.93 14.15
C GLY A 75 10.10 -10.55 14.32
N ASP A 76 10.60 -10.19 15.50
CA ASP A 76 11.14 -8.86 15.75
C ASP A 76 12.57 -8.69 15.22
N PHE A 77 12.94 -7.43 14.97
CA PHE A 77 14.23 -7.05 14.43
C PHE A 77 14.87 -5.94 15.27
N ASN A 78 16.19 -5.94 15.34
CA ASN A 78 16.99 -4.82 15.81
C ASN A 78 17.55 -4.08 14.58
N GLU A 79 17.21 -2.80 14.43
CA GLU A 79 17.77 -1.97 13.39
C GLU A 79 18.84 -1.05 14.00
N ALA A 80 20.07 -1.10 13.50
CA ALA A 80 21.12 -0.18 13.89
C ALA A 80 21.68 0.54 12.67
N LEU A 81 22.13 1.78 12.84
CA LEU A 81 22.96 2.45 11.85
C LEU A 81 24.32 1.75 11.85
N VAL A 82 24.87 1.39 10.69
CA VAL A 82 26.16 0.67 10.61
C VAL A 82 27.30 1.44 11.31
N ARG A 83 27.16 2.77 11.48
CA ARG A 83 28.13 3.65 12.17
C ARG A 83 27.74 4.06 13.59
N ASN A 84 26.63 3.58 14.15
CA ASN A 84 26.18 3.95 15.49
C ASN A 84 25.60 2.72 16.23
N SER A 85 26.02 2.51 17.48
CA SER A 85 25.67 1.33 18.28
C SER A 85 24.27 1.38 18.91
N ALA A 86 23.55 2.50 18.80
CA ALA A 86 22.19 2.62 19.31
C ALA A 86 21.18 1.99 18.33
N GLY A 87 20.79 0.73 18.60
CA GLY A 87 19.75 0.03 17.85
C GLY A 87 18.34 0.43 18.26
N ILE A 88 17.43 0.55 17.28
CA ILE A 88 16.00 0.73 17.46
C ILE A 88 15.31 -0.59 17.17
N ARG A 89 14.55 -1.11 18.15
CA ARG A 89 13.73 -2.31 17.96
C ARG A 89 12.61 -2.02 16.95
N LYS A 90 12.57 -2.80 15.87
CA LYS A 90 11.53 -2.80 14.85
C LYS A 90 10.72 -4.07 14.98
N SER A 91 9.43 -3.90 15.26
CA SER A 91 8.55 -5.07 15.35
C SER A 91 8.17 -5.58 13.97
N ALA A 92 8.13 -6.90 13.83
CA ALA A 92 7.53 -7.58 12.69
C ALA A 92 6.13 -7.04 12.37
N GLU A 93 5.35 -6.69 13.40
CA GLU A 93 3.98 -6.18 13.22
C GLU A 93 3.92 -4.87 12.43
N LYS A 94 5.06 -4.17 12.30
CA LYS A 94 5.21 -2.94 11.51
C LYS A 94 5.83 -3.17 10.13
N LEU A 95 6.22 -4.41 9.81
CA LEU A 95 6.72 -4.78 8.48
C LEU A 95 5.54 -4.86 7.50
N ARG A 96 5.68 -4.21 6.36
CA ARG A 96 4.73 -4.24 5.24
C ARG A 96 5.48 -4.50 3.95
N GLY A 97 4.78 -5.03 2.96
CA GLY A 97 5.39 -5.24 1.66
C GLY A 97 4.45 -5.01 0.49
N ARG A 98 5.07 -4.95 -0.67
CA ARG A 98 4.45 -5.01 -1.98
C ARG A 98 5.15 -6.13 -2.74
N VAL A 99 4.38 -6.86 -3.52
CA VAL A 99 4.92 -7.90 -4.39
C VAL A 99 4.29 -7.70 -5.76
N TRP A 100 5.08 -7.92 -6.79
CA TRP A 100 4.62 -8.09 -8.15
C TRP A 100 5.18 -9.41 -8.64
N VAL A 101 4.34 -10.22 -9.30
CA VAL A 101 4.73 -11.49 -9.90
C VAL A 101 4.18 -11.53 -11.31
N ASP A 102 5.07 -11.74 -12.27
CA ASP A 102 4.71 -12.04 -13.65
C ASP A 102 4.29 -13.52 -13.76
N GLU A 103 3.08 -13.77 -14.23
CA GLU A 103 2.56 -15.15 -14.29
C GLU A 103 3.24 -16.00 -15.38
N GLU A 104 3.69 -15.38 -16.46
CA GLU A 104 4.25 -16.03 -17.63
C GLU A 104 5.72 -16.37 -17.41
N THR A 105 6.50 -15.36 -17.04
CA THR A 105 7.97 -15.47 -16.87
C THR A 105 8.36 -15.96 -15.47
N ARG A 106 7.42 -15.92 -14.51
CA ARG A 106 7.69 -16.14 -13.08
C ARG A 106 8.72 -15.16 -12.52
N ASP A 107 8.90 -14.02 -13.17
CA ASP A 107 9.66 -12.92 -12.61
C ASP A 107 8.89 -12.32 -11.44
N TYR A 108 9.63 -11.76 -10.50
CA TYR A 108 9.03 -11.13 -9.34
C TYR A 108 9.88 -9.97 -8.85
N VAL A 109 9.20 -9.04 -8.21
CA VAL A 109 9.79 -7.94 -7.45
C VAL A 109 9.10 -7.90 -6.10
N VAL A 110 9.89 -7.84 -5.04
CA VAL A 110 9.40 -7.69 -3.67
C VAL A 110 9.96 -6.41 -3.12
N VAL A 111 9.09 -5.60 -2.51
CA VAL A 111 9.45 -4.38 -1.82
C VAL A 111 8.96 -4.48 -0.38
N CYS A 112 9.83 -4.23 0.59
CA CYS A 112 9.54 -4.31 2.01
C CYS A 112 9.89 -2.99 2.70
N ARG A 113 9.07 -2.60 3.67
CA ARG A 113 9.33 -1.45 4.55
C ARG A 113 8.86 -1.69 5.97
N PHE A 114 9.56 -1.06 6.91
CA PHE A 114 9.03 -0.87 8.26
C PHE A 114 8.39 0.51 8.37
N ASP A 115 7.39 0.62 9.25
CA ASP A 115 6.82 1.92 9.60
C ASP A 115 7.89 2.88 10.16
N ARG A 116 7.86 4.13 9.68
CA ARG A 116 8.82 5.21 10.00
C ARG A 116 10.29 4.77 9.87
N CYS A 117 10.66 4.19 8.74
CA CYS A 117 12.05 3.92 8.37
C CYS A 117 12.54 4.84 7.26
N ASP A 118 13.86 5.02 7.23
CA ASP A 118 14.55 5.97 6.36
C ASP A 118 15.00 5.35 5.04
N PHE A 119 14.51 4.15 4.75
CA PHE A 119 14.81 3.38 3.56
C PHE A 119 13.66 2.42 3.21
N ILE A 120 13.68 1.99 1.96
CA ILE A 120 12.84 0.93 1.39
C ILE A 120 13.78 -0.19 0.96
N ARG A 121 13.39 -1.45 1.20
CA ARG A 121 14.17 -2.60 0.74
C ARG A 121 13.48 -3.26 -0.43
N PHE A 122 14.24 -3.71 -1.42
CA PHE A 122 13.68 -4.50 -2.52
C PHE A 122 14.60 -5.64 -2.92
N CYS A 123 14.01 -6.69 -3.49
CA CYS A 123 14.73 -7.76 -4.15
C CYS A 123 13.94 -8.24 -5.36
N LYS A 124 14.65 -8.82 -6.32
CA LYS A 124 14.11 -9.34 -7.56
C LYS A 124 14.53 -10.77 -7.74
N LYS A 125 13.96 -11.43 -8.74
CA LYS A 125 14.37 -12.78 -9.11
C LYS A 125 15.86 -12.83 -9.47
N GLY A 126 16.57 -13.71 -8.78
CA GLY A 126 18.02 -13.91 -8.95
C GLY A 126 18.87 -13.16 -7.93
N ASP A 127 18.29 -12.22 -7.18
CA ASP A 127 19.01 -11.53 -6.11
C ASP A 127 19.21 -12.47 -4.92
N ASP A 128 20.41 -12.42 -4.33
CA ASP A 128 20.77 -13.16 -3.12
C ASP A 128 20.54 -12.35 -1.83
N ARG A 129 20.22 -11.06 -1.96
CA ARG A 129 20.02 -10.11 -0.86
C ARG A 129 19.08 -8.96 -1.26
N TYR A 130 18.62 -8.22 -0.25
CA TYR A 130 17.85 -7.00 -0.47
C TYR A 130 18.76 -5.81 -0.76
N SER A 131 18.40 -5.01 -1.76
CA SER A 131 18.97 -3.70 -2.03
C SER A 131 18.20 -2.61 -1.27
N GLU A 132 18.88 -1.52 -0.92
CA GLU A 132 18.34 -0.44 -0.09
C GLU A 132 18.15 0.85 -0.91
N ILE A 133 16.93 1.36 -0.94
CA ILE A 133 16.55 2.66 -1.50
C ILE A 133 16.45 3.64 -0.34
N GLN A 134 17.34 4.63 -0.28
CA GLN A 134 17.26 5.68 0.73
C GLN A 134 16.01 6.54 0.53
N THR A 135 15.35 6.90 1.63
CA THR A 135 14.23 7.85 1.63
C THR A 135 14.53 9.13 2.40
N ARG A 136 15.68 9.24 3.08
CA ARG A 136 16.06 10.49 3.79
C ARG A 136 17.42 11.06 3.41
N VAL A 137 18.47 10.25 3.50
CA VAL A 137 19.86 10.71 3.31
C VAL A 137 20.19 10.73 1.83
N GLY A 138 20.75 11.84 1.34
CA GLY A 138 21.11 11.99 -0.07
C GLY A 138 19.93 12.13 -1.04
N VAL A 139 18.71 12.23 -0.51
CA VAL A 139 17.48 12.35 -1.31
C VAL A 139 17.03 13.81 -1.39
N ASN A 140 16.56 14.22 -2.57
CA ASN A 140 15.93 15.54 -2.77
C ASN A 140 14.84 15.79 -1.72
N VAL A 141 14.76 17.02 -1.18
CA VAL A 141 13.83 17.39 -0.10
C VAL A 141 12.38 16.99 -0.37
N PHE A 142 11.92 17.08 -1.62
CA PHE A 142 10.55 16.71 -1.97
C PHE A 142 10.32 15.20 -1.89
N PHE A 143 11.34 14.41 -2.24
CA PHE A 143 11.29 12.95 -2.23
C PHE A 143 11.63 12.34 -0.87
N LYS A 144 11.76 13.16 0.19
CA LYS A 144 12.09 12.67 1.53
C LYS A 144 10.89 12.02 2.20
N GLY A 145 11.13 10.88 2.82
CA GLY A 145 10.16 10.09 3.55
C GLY A 145 9.23 9.32 2.62
N GLN A 146 8.24 8.69 3.24
CA GLN A 146 7.27 7.86 2.54
C GLN A 146 6.00 7.72 3.39
N ASP A 147 4.87 8.10 2.80
CA ASP A 147 3.54 7.83 3.35
C ASP A 147 2.96 6.54 2.72
N ASP A 148 2.94 6.45 1.39
CA ASP A 148 2.40 5.30 0.66
C ASP A 148 3.33 4.81 -0.46
N MET A 149 3.09 3.59 -0.96
CA MET A 149 3.80 3.02 -2.12
C MET A 149 2.92 2.08 -2.93
N VAL A 150 3.15 2.10 -4.24
CA VAL A 150 2.57 1.18 -5.21
C VAL A 150 3.66 0.58 -6.06
N LEU A 151 3.60 -0.74 -6.23
CA LEU A 151 4.48 -1.50 -7.10
C LEU A 151 3.66 -1.95 -8.31
N ASN A 152 4.06 -1.54 -9.51
CA ASN A 152 3.43 -1.93 -10.77
C ASN A 152 4.50 -2.42 -11.75
N GLY A 153 4.66 -3.74 -11.86
CA GLY A 153 5.79 -4.30 -12.60
C GLY A 153 7.10 -4.03 -11.87
N TYR A 154 8.09 -3.57 -12.63
CA TYR A 154 9.35 -3.05 -12.12
C TYR A 154 9.27 -1.58 -11.67
N ASN A 155 8.11 -0.91 -11.81
CA ASN A 155 7.96 0.49 -11.40
C ASN A 155 7.47 0.58 -9.96
N LEU A 156 8.23 1.27 -9.12
CA LEU A 156 7.86 1.61 -7.76
C LEU A 156 7.53 3.09 -7.67
N TYR A 157 6.28 3.39 -7.29
CA TYR A 157 5.81 4.74 -7.00
C TYR A 157 5.78 4.94 -5.49
N VAL A 158 6.43 6.01 -5.01
CA VAL A 158 6.54 6.34 -3.59
C VAL A 158 5.89 7.71 -3.38
N PHE A 159 4.83 7.74 -2.58
CA PHE A 159 4.18 8.99 -2.17
C PHE A 159 4.82 9.51 -0.88
N THR A 160 5.20 10.78 -0.86
CA THR A 160 5.99 11.36 0.23
C THR A 160 5.20 12.34 1.10
N PRO A 161 5.61 12.58 2.36
CA PRO A 161 5.02 13.59 3.23
C PRO A 161 4.98 15.01 2.67
N CYS A 162 5.83 15.32 1.69
CA CYS A 162 5.81 16.59 0.96
C CYS A 162 4.77 16.60 -0.17
N TYR A 163 3.82 15.66 -0.14
CA TYR A 163 2.80 15.42 -1.16
C TYR A 163 3.36 15.08 -2.53
N SER A 164 4.62 14.66 -2.65
CA SER A 164 5.27 14.40 -3.94
C SER A 164 5.24 12.92 -4.32
N LEU A 165 5.34 12.64 -5.63
CA LEU A 165 5.53 11.29 -6.14
C LEU A 165 6.95 11.12 -6.62
N ARG A 166 7.66 10.16 -6.05
CA ARG A 166 8.92 9.64 -6.56
C ARG A 166 8.65 8.38 -7.37
N HIS A 167 9.12 8.32 -8.60
CA HIS A 167 8.98 7.16 -9.49
C HIS A 167 10.36 6.53 -9.68
N ILE A 168 10.46 5.28 -9.30
CA ILE A 168 11.70 4.49 -9.29
C ILE A 168 11.52 3.31 -10.24
N ASP A 169 12.47 3.12 -11.16
CA ASP A 169 12.58 1.92 -11.97
C ASP A 169 13.50 0.90 -11.28
N LEU A 170 12.97 -0.30 -11.08
CA LEU A 170 13.68 -1.44 -10.50
C LEU A 170 14.15 -2.44 -11.57
N SER A 171 13.98 -2.16 -12.86
CA SER A 171 14.31 -3.11 -13.94
C SER A 171 15.82 -3.32 -14.13
N GLY A 172 16.65 -2.33 -13.79
CA GLY A 172 18.10 -2.33 -13.97
C GLY A 172 18.82 -3.48 -13.24
N LYS A 173 19.86 -4.06 -13.84
CA LYS A 173 20.57 -5.22 -13.27
C LYS A 173 21.18 -4.94 -11.89
N ASP A 174 21.82 -3.77 -11.73
CA ASP A 174 22.61 -3.43 -10.54
C ASP A 174 21.97 -2.30 -9.71
N GLY A 175 20.70 -2.46 -9.34
CA GLY A 175 20.03 -1.55 -8.41
C GLY A 175 18.75 -0.94 -8.97
N PHE A 176 18.61 0.38 -8.81
CA PHE A 176 17.42 1.14 -9.16
C PHE A 176 17.80 2.51 -9.73
N GLU A 177 16.89 3.08 -10.52
CA GLU A 177 17.04 4.42 -11.10
C GLU A 177 15.82 5.28 -10.79
N ASP A 178 16.04 6.56 -10.47
CA ASP A 178 14.95 7.54 -10.33
C ASP A 178 14.53 8.00 -11.73
N VAL A 179 13.29 7.70 -12.12
CA VAL A 179 12.75 8.02 -13.46
C VAL A 179 12.42 9.51 -13.59
N ILE A 180 12.07 10.14 -12.46
CA ILE A 180 11.65 11.54 -12.43
C ILE A 180 12.57 12.31 -11.47
N GLU A 181 13.37 13.24 -12.01
CA GLU A 181 14.27 14.08 -11.22
C GLU A 181 13.56 15.25 -10.51
N GLN A 182 12.35 15.62 -10.97
CA GLN A 182 11.56 16.74 -10.44
C GLN A 182 10.26 16.27 -9.76
N PRO A 183 9.86 16.85 -8.62
CA PRO A 183 8.67 16.40 -7.89
C PRO A 183 7.39 16.56 -8.72
N MET A 184 6.63 15.47 -8.89
CA MET A 184 5.39 15.48 -9.65
C MET A 184 4.27 16.34 -9.03
N PHE A 185 4.37 16.66 -7.74
CA PHE A 185 3.38 17.43 -7.00
C PHE A 185 4.09 18.44 -6.09
N THR A 186 3.64 19.69 -6.13
CA THR A 186 4.09 20.74 -5.21
C THR A 186 2.88 21.27 -4.42
N TRP A 187 2.91 21.03 -3.11
CA TRP A 187 2.28 21.76 -2.00
C TRP A 187 0.75 21.97 -1.93
N TYR A 188 -0.08 21.59 -2.89
CA TYR A 188 -1.51 21.91 -2.80
C TYR A 188 -2.38 20.67 -2.55
N LYS A 189 -2.81 20.54 -1.29
CA LYS A 189 -4.00 19.75 -0.92
C LYS A 189 -5.15 20.18 -1.83
N PRO A 190 -5.86 19.25 -2.50
CA PRO A 190 -7.05 19.62 -3.26
C PRO A 190 -7.99 20.39 -2.33
N PHE A 191 -8.40 21.60 -2.75
CA PHE A 191 -9.39 22.36 -1.99
C PHE A 191 -10.69 21.55 -2.01
N PRO A 192 -11.31 21.29 -0.85
CA PRO A 192 -12.62 20.67 -0.84
C PRO A 192 -13.59 21.52 -1.66
N SER A 193 -14.45 20.86 -2.43
CA SER A 193 -15.58 21.51 -3.08
C SER A 193 -16.46 22.23 -2.05
N ALA A 194 -17.25 23.21 -2.48
CA ALA A 194 -18.17 23.92 -1.57
C ALA A 194 -19.15 22.97 -0.85
N GLU A 195 -19.57 21.89 -1.54
CA GLU A 195 -20.39 20.83 -0.95
C GLU A 195 -19.62 20.06 0.14
N GLU A 196 -18.35 19.76 -0.08
CA GLU A 196 -17.49 19.13 0.92
C GLU A 196 -17.21 20.04 2.11
N GLU A 197 -16.98 21.34 1.90
CA GLU A 197 -16.82 22.31 2.99
C GLU A 197 -18.07 22.43 3.85
N GLU A 198 -19.26 22.43 3.24
CA GLU A 198 -20.53 22.43 3.98
C GLU A 198 -20.71 21.14 4.78
N ARG A 199 -20.37 19.98 4.21
CA ARG A 199 -20.34 18.71 4.95
C ARG A 199 -19.33 18.74 6.09
N MET A 200 -18.10 19.21 5.85
CA MET A 200 -17.06 19.31 6.89
C MET A 200 -17.48 20.19 8.07
N ARG A 201 -18.40 21.15 7.88
CA ARG A 201 -18.97 21.92 9.00
C ARG A 201 -19.96 21.12 9.86
N ALA A 202 -20.65 20.14 9.28
CA ALA A 202 -21.58 19.26 9.97
C ALA A 202 -20.90 18.04 10.65
N PHE A 203 -19.65 17.77 10.29
CA PHE A 203 -18.92 16.56 10.72
C PHE A 203 -17.59 16.89 11.41
N LYS A 204 -17.25 16.13 12.45
CA LYS A 204 -15.93 16.16 13.06
C LYS A 204 -15.00 15.20 12.31
N VAL A 205 -13.92 15.71 11.75
CA VAL A 205 -12.89 14.86 11.11
C VAL A 205 -12.22 13.98 12.17
N ILE A 206 -12.26 12.67 11.97
CA ILE A 206 -11.61 11.66 12.82
C ILE A 206 -10.20 11.40 12.31
N SER A 207 -10.04 11.17 11.01
CA SER A 207 -8.76 10.90 10.37
C SER A 207 -8.77 11.30 8.92
N GLU A 208 -7.59 11.68 8.42
CA GLU A 208 -7.33 12.02 7.03
C GLU A 208 -6.08 11.27 6.55
N SER A 209 -6.14 10.66 5.38
CA SER A 209 -5.02 9.94 4.77
C SER A 209 -5.03 10.09 3.25
N TYR A 210 -3.85 10.01 2.66
CA TYR A 210 -3.64 10.05 1.22
C TYR A 210 -2.96 8.76 0.80
N ASN A 211 -3.50 8.15 -0.23
CA ASN A 211 -2.99 6.97 -0.88
C ASN A 211 -2.72 7.27 -2.35
N ILE A 212 -1.91 6.42 -2.97
CA ILE A 212 -1.72 6.46 -4.42
C ILE A 212 -2.22 5.17 -5.03
N ALA A 213 -2.67 5.27 -6.29
CA ALA A 213 -3.05 4.12 -7.07
C ALA A 213 -2.59 4.27 -8.52
N VAL A 214 -2.29 3.16 -9.18
CA VAL A 214 -1.93 3.12 -10.60
C VAL A 214 -3.11 2.56 -11.38
N VAL A 215 -3.49 3.24 -12.45
CA VAL A 215 -4.48 2.76 -13.39
C VAL A 215 -3.83 1.68 -14.24
N THR A 216 -4.25 0.42 -14.11
CA THR A 216 -3.52 -0.67 -14.76
C THR A 216 -3.57 -0.59 -16.29
N ARG A 217 -4.69 -0.11 -16.86
CA ARG A 217 -4.83 0.03 -18.32
C ARG A 217 -4.03 1.19 -18.92
N SER A 218 -3.93 2.33 -18.23
CA SER A 218 -3.32 3.55 -18.77
C SER A 218 -1.93 3.87 -18.18
N GLY A 219 -1.56 3.24 -17.06
CA GLY A 219 -0.39 3.60 -16.26
C GLY A 219 -0.52 4.94 -15.51
N GLU A 220 -1.68 5.61 -15.58
CA GLU A 220 -1.91 6.89 -14.91
C GLU A 220 -1.89 6.72 -13.39
N VAL A 221 -1.27 7.65 -12.67
CA VAL A 221 -1.24 7.63 -11.20
C VAL A 221 -2.35 8.52 -10.65
N LEU A 222 -3.20 7.94 -9.81
CA LEU A 222 -4.25 8.60 -9.06
C LEU A 222 -3.79 8.89 -7.63
N LEU A 223 -4.17 10.06 -7.13
CA LEU A 223 -4.12 10.40 -5.72
C LEU A 223 -5.50 10.13 -5.12
N VAL A 224 -5.55 9.35 -4.05
CA VAL A 224 -6.79 8.96 -3.38
C VAL A 224 -6.78 9.57 -1.99
N HIS A 225 -7.73 10.44 -1.75
CA HIS A 225 -7.92 11.10 -0.47
C HIS A 225 -9.01 10.40 0.32
N ASN A 226 -8.67 9.90 1.49
CA ASN A 226 -9.58 9.17 2.37
C ASN A 226 -9.85 9.99 3.64
N TYR A 227 -11.13 10.24 3.90
CA TYR A 227 -11.60 10.97 5.06
C TYR A 227 -12.50 10.08 5.91
N ALA A 228 -12.18 9.94 7.20
CA ALA A 228 -13.11 9.41 8.18
C ALA A 228 -13.65 10.55 9.04
N TYR A 229 -14.95 10.59 9.24
CA TYR A 229 -15.62 11.68 9.95
C TYR A 229 -16.77 11.16 10.82
N GLU A 230 -17.12 11.93 11.83
CA GLU A 230 -18.16 11.65 12.81
C GLU A 230 -19.25 12.73 12.75
N SER A 231 -20.52 12.33 12.67
CA SER A 231 -21.65 13.24 12.80
C SER A 231 -21.63 13.95 14.14
N ALA A 232 -21.67 15.29 14.13
CA ALA A 232 -21.70 16.07 15.35
C ALA A 232 -23.01 15.86 16.15
N THR A 233 -24.08 15.38 15.50
CA THR A 233 -25.41 15.20 16.10
C THR A 233 -25.74 13.75 16.41
N THR A 234 -25.43 12.81 15.51
CA THR A 234 -25.77 11.38 15.67
C THR A 234 -24.58 10.55 16.18
N PHE A 235 -23.37 11.11 16.20
CA PHE A 235 -22.11 10.39 16.47
C PHE A 235 -21.86 9.20 15.53
N GLU A 236 -22.60 9.14 14.42
CA GLU A 236 -22.39 8.14 13.39
C GLU A 236 -21.08 8.42 12.66
N LYS A 237 -20.30 7.36 12.47
CA LYS A 237 -19.03 7.45 11.78
C LYS A 237 -19.19 7.03 10.33
N HIS A 238 -18.60 7.82 9.45
CA HIS A 238 -18.66 7.66 8.01
C HIS A 238 -17.26 7.75 7.40
N ARG A 239 -17.16 7.35 6.13
CA ARG A 239 -15.95 7.48 5.34
C ARG A 239 -16.32 7.99 3.95
N MET A 240 -15.47 8.83 3.39
CA MET A 240 -15.60 9.36 2.03
C MET A 240 -14.24 9.32 1.34
N PHE A 241 -14.29 9.28 0.01
CA PHE A 241 -13.11 9.27 -0.83
C PHE A 241 -13.24 10.35 -1.90
N GLY A 242 -12.16 11.12 -2.08
CA GLY A 242 -11.90 11.94 -3.26
C GLY A 242 -10.80 11.28 -4.09
N VAL A 243 -10.97 11.25 -5.40
CA VAL A 243 -9.98 10.69 -6.33
C VAL A 243 -9.52 11.79 -7.26
N TYR A 244 -8.21 11.94 -7.44
CA TYR A 244 -7.63 13.02 -8.21
C TYR A 244 -6.57 12.49 -9.16
N LYS A 245 -6.43 13.14 -10.31
CA LYS A 245 -5.37 12.87 -11.28
C LYS A 245 -4.65 14.16 -11.66
N ARG A 246 -3.43 14.02 -12.16
CA ARG A 246 -2.62 15.16 -12.58
C ARG A 246 -3.10 15.70 -13.92
N GLN A 247 -3.37 16.99 -13.99
CA GLN A 247 -3.57 17.69 -15.26
C GLN A 247 -2.22 18.18 -15.79
N LEU A 248 -1.81 17.65 -16.95
CA LEU A 248 -0.55 18.02 -17.62
C LEU A 248 -0.71 19.15 -18.64
N LYS A 249 -1.93 19.41 -19.13
CA LYS A 249 -2.14 20.23 -20.34
C LYS A 249 -2.12 21.75 -20.11
N ASP A 250 -2.24 22.22 -18.88
CA ASP A 250 -2.42 23.64 -18.56
C ASP A 250 -1.47 24.10 -17.44
N LEU A 251 -0.20 23.68 -17.51
CA LEU A 251 0.84 24.21 -16.63
C LEU A 251 1.04 25.69 -16.97
N ASP A 252 0.46 26.57 -16.16
CA ASP A 252 0.74 28.00 -16.22
C ASP A 252 2.27 28.21 -16.02
N PRO A 253 2.97 28.77 -17.04
CA PRO A 253 4.41 28.99 -16.99
C PRO A 253 4.85 29.88 -15.83
N GLU A 254 3.97 30.73 -15.31
CA GLU A 254 4.29 31.65 -14.22
C GLU A 254 4.15 31.01 -12.83
N THR A 255 3.30 29.98 -12.68
CA THR A 255 3.07 29.36 -11.36
C THR A 255 3.75 28.01 -11.17
N TYR A 256 4.18 27.28 -12.22
CA TYR A 256 4.78 25.94 -12.09
C TYR A 256 3.94 24.98 -11.21
N LYS A 257 2.62 25.17 -11.16
CA LYS A 257 1.71 24.41 -10.29
C LYS A 257 1.07 23.26 -11.07
N PRO A 258 1.31 21.99 -10.71
CA PRO A 258 0.50 20.89 -11.23
C PRO A 258 -0.92 21.02 -10.67
N CYS A 259 -1.91 21.20 -11.55
CA CYS A 259 -3.32 21.19 -11.15
C CYS A 259 -3.77 19.73 -10.97
N LEU A 260 -4.36 19.42 -9.81
CA LEU A 260 -5.05 18.15 -9.60
C LEU A 260 -6.50 18.34 -10.03
N VAL A 261 -7.00 17.41 -10.85
CA VAL A 261 -8.39 17.37 -11.28
C VAL A 261 -9.08 16.20 -10.61
N GLU A 262 -10.22 16.46 -9.99
CA GLU A 262 -11.05 15.43 -9.40
C GLU A 262 -11.57 14.47 -10.49
N VAL A 263 -11.61 13.19 -10.14
CA VAL A 263 -12.09 12.10 -10.97
C VAL A 263 -13.42 11.66 -10.40
N ASP A 264 -14.51 12.06 -11.06
CA ASP A 264 -15.88 11.74 -10.61
C ASP A 264 -16.26 10.27 -10.87
N SER A 265 -15.50 9.58 -11.73
CA SER A 265 -15.78 8.20 -12.12
C SER A 265 -14.52 7.45 -12.55
N LEU A 266 -14.37 6.21 -12.06
CA LEU A 266 -13.42 5.21 -12.56
C LEU A 266 -13.95 4.44 -13.77
N GLY A 267 -15.15 4.78 -14.28
CA GLY A 267 -15.74 4.13 -15.45
C GLY A 267 -16.11 2.67 -15.18
N ASP A 268 -15.61 1.77 -16.04
CA ASP A 268 -15.78 0.32 -15.93
C ASP A 268 -14.71 -0.34 -15.04
N GLU A 269 -13.96 0.43 -14.26
CA GLU A 269 -12.92 -0.08 -13.36
C GLU A 269 -13.30 0.06 -11.88
N ALA A 270 -12.62 -0.72 -11.04
CA ALA A 270 -12.68 -0.65 -9.59
C ALA A 270 -11.28 -0.49 -9.01
N LEU A 271 -11.13 0.37 -8.01
CA LEU A 271 -9.88 0.61 -7.30
C LEU A 271 -9.76 -0.31 -6.08
N PHE A 272 -8.68 -1.07 -5.98
CA PHE A 272 -8.31 -1.80 -4.77
C PHE A 272 -7.27 -0.98 -4.00
N LEU A 273 -7.72 -0.23 -2.99
CA LEU A 273 -6.92 0.81 -2.33
C LEU A 273 -5.63 0.26 -1.70
N GLU A 274 -5.69 -0.91 -1.07
CA GLU A 274 -4.52 -1.55 -0.45
C GLU A 274 -3.47 -2.03 -1.43
N LEU A 275 -3.92 -2.45 -2.61
CA LEU A 275 -3.07 -2.89 -3.70
C LEU A 275 -2.54 -1.68 -4.48
N GLY A 276 -3.25 -0.55 -4.40
CA GLY A 276 -2.97 0.68 -5.13
C GLY A 276 -3.08 0.46 -6.64
N ILE A 277 -4.00 -0.39 -7.08
CA ILE A 277 -4.26 -0.63 -8.51
C ILE A 277 -5.74 -0.55 -8.82
N THR A 278 -6.07 -0.17 -10.04
CA THR A 278 -7.42 -0.36 -10.59
C THR A 278 -7.48 -1.65 -11.39
N VAL A 279 -8.64 -2.27 -11.43
CA VAL A 279 -8.90 -3.44 -12.27
C VAL A 279 -10.25 -3.29 -12.97
N PRO A 280 -10.44 -3.94 -14.13
CA PRO A 280 -11.74 -4.00 -14.77
C PRO A 280 -12.80 -4.56 -13.83
N ALA A 281 -14.00 -3.98 -13.89
CA ALA A 281 -15.17 -4.55 -13.26
C ALA A 281 -15.49 -5.91 -13.88
N ASP A 282 -15.89 -6.85 -13.03
CA ASP A 282 -16.19 -8.22 -13.43
C ASP A 282 -17.31 -8.76 -12.56
N ALA A 283 -18.49 -8.91 -13.15
CA ALA A 283 -19.67 -9.44 -12.47
C ALA A 283 -19.48 -10.89 -12.00
N THR A 284 -18.62 -11.68 -12.66
CA THR A 284 -18.30 -13.07 -12.30
C THR A 284 -17.57 -13.14 -10.96
N PHE A 285 -16.69 -12.17 -10.71
CA PHE A 285 -15.97 -12.02 -9.45
C PHE A 285 -16.66 -11.07 -8.46
N GLY A 286 -17.77 -10.44 -8.88
CA GLY A 286 -18.51 -9.45 -8.10
C GLY A 286 -17.75 -8.13 -7.92
N ILE A 287 -16.84 -7.80 -8.85
CA ILE A 287 -16.13 -6.52 -8.86
C ILE A 287 -17.07 -5.47 -9.46
N GLU A 288 -17.57 -4.58 -8.60
CA GLU A 288 -18.52 -3.53 -8.95
C GLU A 288 -17.79 -2.37 -9.66
N PRO A 289 -18.29 -1.87 -10.79
CA PRO A 289 -17.67 -0.73 -11.47
C PRO A 289 -17.76 0.53 -10.63
N ASN A 290 -16.87 1.48 -10.91
CA ASN A 290 -16.82 2.78 -10.26
C ASN A 290 -16.78 2.71 -8.72
N SER A 291 -16.05 1.73 -8.20
CA SER A 291 -16.03 1.41 -6.78
C SER A 291 -14.60 1.32 -6.24
N ILE A 292 -14.44 1.65 -4.96
CA ILE A 292 -13.20 1.61 -4.21
C ILE A 292 -13.35 0.52 -3.14
N TYR A 293 -12.57 -0.54 -3.29
CA TYR A 293 -12.42 -1.62 -2.34
C TYR A 293 -11.37 -1.22 -1.33
N PHE A 294 -11.74 -1.21 -0.05
CA PHE A 294 -10.82 -0.84 1.01
C PHE A 294 -11.09 -1.64 2.29
N THR A 295 -10.07 -1.64 3.13
CA THR A 295 -10.04 -2.20 4.47
C THR A 295 -9.63 -1.11 5.47
N ARG A 296 -9.31 -1.52 6.69
CA ARG A 296 -8.97 -0.60 7.76
C ARG A 296 -7.71 0.22 7.43
N ASP A 297 -7.85 1.54 7.56
CA ASP A 297 -6.84 2.56 7.21
C ASP A 297 -5.84 2.83 8.35
N ASP A 298 -6.17 2.44 9.58
CA ASP A 298 -5.33 2.67 10.77
C ASP A 298 -4.01 1.87 10.81
N ARG A 299 -3.76 1.03 9.80
CA ARG A 299 -2.66 0.07 9.76
C ARG A 299 -1.26 0.68 9.82
N PHE A 300 -1.13 1.98 9.55
CA PHE A 300 0.12 2.74 9.60
C PHE A 300 0.35 3.53 10.89
N ARG A 301 -0.66 3.72 11.77
CA ARG A 301 -0.58 4.78 12.79
C ARG A 301 -0.92 4.38 14.22
N LEU A 302 -1.09 3.09 14.53
CA LEU A 302 -1.57 2.64 15.86
C LEU A 302 -2.85 3.40 16.29
N MET A 303 -3.66 3.81 15.31
CA MET A 303 -4.90 4.54 15.59
C MET A 303 -5.92 3.58 16.23
N PRO A 304 -6.84 4.10 17.07
CA PRO A 304 -7.90 3.28 17.65
C PRO A 304 -8.64 2.49 16.56
N LEU A 305 -9.01 1.24 16.87
CA LEU A 305 -9.70 0.33 15.95
C LEU A 305 -10.78 1.08 15.16
N SER A 306 -10.55 1.22 13.86
CA SER A 306 -11.54 1.79 12.95
C SER A 306 -12.79 0.89 12.91
N PHE A 307 -13.96 1.51 12.85
CA PHE A 307 -15.31 0.91 12.90
C PHE A 307 -15.74 0.24 11.57
N LEU A 308 -14.89 0.34 10.55
CA LEU A 308 -15.06 -0.25 9.22
C LEU A 308 -13.85 -1.11 8.89
N ASP A 309 -14.05 -2.42 8.84
CA ASP A 309 -12.97 -3.36 8.56
C ASP A 309 -12.86 -3.70 7.07
N ILE A 310 -13.99 -3.94 6.38
CA ILE A 310 -14.02 -4.40 4.98
C ILE A 310 -15.21 -3.77 4.27
N CYS A 311 -14.95 -2.92 3.28
CA CYS A 311 -15.96 -2.09 2.65
C CYS A 311 -15.70 -1.87 1.16
N VAL A 312 -16.78 -1.52 0.47
CA VAL A 312 -16.77 -1.04 -0.92
C VAL A 312 -17.47 0.30 -0.94
N TYR A 313 -16.79 1.33 -1.45
CA TYR A 313 -17.35 2.67 -1.65
C TYR A 313 -17.64 2.89 -3.12
N ASN A 314 -18.85 3.27 -3.47
CA ASN A 314 -19.19 3.61 -4.85
C ASN A 314 -18.99 5.11 -5.08
N LEU A 315 -18.14 5.48 -6.03
CA LEU A 315 -17.70 6.85 -6.23
C LEU A 315 -18.82 7.77 -6.75
N ALA A 316 -19.66 7.27 -7.69
CA ALA A 316 -20.78 8.03 -8.23
C ALA A 316 -21.89 8.29 -7.19
N THR A 317 -22.28 7.26 -6.44
CA THR A 317 -23.39 7.37 -5.47
C THR A 317 -22.95 7.86 -4.09
N LYS A 318 -21.63 7.94 -3.85
CA LYS A 318 -21.01 8.27 -2.55
C LYS A 318 -21.53 7.36 -1.42
N SER A 319 -21.81 6.09 -1.73
CA SER A 319 -22.39 5.11 -0.80
C SER A 319 -21.37 4.05 -0.37
N ILE A 320 -21.53 3.50 0.85
CA ILE A 320 -20.68 2.43 1.38
C ILE A 320 -21.48 1.15 1.57
N LYS A 321 -21.01 0.08 0.96
CA LYS A 321 -21.41 -1.31 1.24
C LYS A 321 -20.41 -1.93 2.22
N ARG A 322 -20.90 -2.38 3.37
CA ARG A 322 -20.11 -3.05 4.42
C ARG A 322 -20.23 -4.56 4.29
N PHE A 323 -19.10 -5.26 4.39
CA PHE A 323 -19.10 -6.72 4.44
C PHE A 323 -19.02 -7.18 5.91
N PRO A 324 -19.82 -8.19 6.30
CA PRO A 324 -19.81 -8.67 7.68
C PRO A 324 -18.44 -9.24 8.02
N THR A 325 -17.86 -8.79 9.12
CA THR A 325 -16.67 -9.41 9.70
C THR A 325 -17.03 -10.84 10.10
N LEU A 326 -16.32 -11.82 9.55
CA LEU A 326 -16.45 -13.22 9.96
C LEU A 326 -16.34 -13.32 11.48
N SER A 327 -17.24 -14.10 12.09
CA SER A 327 -17.66 -13.99 13.49
C SER A 327 -16.53 -13.75 14.50
N SER A 328 -16.87 -13.12 15.64
CA SER A 328 -16.00 -12.86 16.80
C SER A 328 -15.22 -14.08 17.34
N LYS A 329 -15.53 -15.30 16.87
CA LYS A 329 -14.73 -16.51 17.12
C LYS A 329 -13.35 -16.47 16.45
N PHE A 330 -13.21 -15.78 15.32
CA PHE A 330 -11.93 -15.61 14.65
C PHE A 330 -11.27 -14.33 15.18
N LYS A 331 -10.14 -14.47 15.89
CA LYS A 331 -9.28 -13.34 16.28
C LYS A 331 -8.52 -12.82 15.05
N LEU A 332 -9.25 -12.30 14.06
CA LEU A 332 -8.69 -11.73 12.84
C LEU A 332 -7.84 -10.50 13.21
N LYS A 333 -6.54 -10.56 12.89
CA LYS A 333 -5.63 -9.42 13.09
C LYS A 333 -5.59 -8.48 11.88
N ASP A 334 -5.80 -9.01 10.68
CA ASP A 334 -5.73 -8.26 9.43
C ASP A 334 -6.67 -8.87 8.39
N ALA A 335 -7.14 -8.03 7.46
CA ALA A 335 -7.94 -8.42 6.31
C ALA A 335 -7.40 -7.67 5.09
N GLN A 336 -7.35 -8.34 3.94
CA GLN A 336 -6.84 -7.76 2.70
C GLN A 336 -7.72 -8.23 1.55
N TRP A 337 -8.03 -7.30 0.65
CA TRP A 337 -8.63 -7.65 -0.63
C TRP A 337 -7.57 -8.25 -1.55
N PHE A 338 -7.97 -9.23 -2.34
CA PHE A 338 -7.11 -9.85 -3.35
C PHE A 338 -7.92 -10.13 -4.60
N ILE A 339 -7.20 -10.30 -5.71
CA ILE A 339 -7.79 -10.54 -7.03
C ILE A 339 -7.39 -11.96 -7.44
N PRO A 340 -8.33 -12.90 -7.60
CA PRO A 340 -8.00 -14.23 -8.08
C PRO A 340 -7.59 -14.14 -9.54
N SER A 341 -6.50 -14.81 -9.91
CA SER A 341 -5.97 -14.87 -11.27
C SER A 341 -6.17 -16.23 -11.94
#